data_AF-W4S6C0-F1
#
_entry.id   AF-W4S6C0-F1
#
_cell.length_a   1.000
_cell.length_b   1.000
_cell.length_c   1.000
_cell.angle_alpha   90.00
_cell.angle_beta   90.00
_cell.angle_gamma   90.00
#
_symmetry.space_group_name_H-M   'P 1'
#
loop_
_entity.id
_entity.type
_entity.pdbx_description
1 polymer ?
#
loop_
_entity_poly.entity_id
_entity_poly.type
_entity_poly.pdbx_seq_one_letter_code
_entity_poly.pdbx_strand_id
1 'polypeptide(L)'
;MPLRSGATLLAGVSELRAIAGYTPQVIAQLRPHVCALPEARLSPVNINTLRLQDAPVLVALTEGALELPAARRVIAARPAGGWRDVKTFLSQPALIQAELSNAVLEQIELRTRYFSLYSQVDHAGAQVVLDALLQQDPAGRVRLVARQWSSDE
;
A
#
# COMPACT_ATOMS: atom_id res chain seq x y z
N MET A 1 -0.56 -31.32 6.62
CA MET A 1 0.66 -31.22 5.78
C MET A 1 1.53 -30.13 6.38
N PRO A 2 2.79 -30.40 6.76
CA PRO A 2 3.69 -29.35 7.22
C PRO A 2 4.07 -28.43 6.04
N LEU A 3 4.03 -27.11 6.25
CA LEU A 3 4.46 -26.10 5.28
C LEU A 3 5.95 -25.80 5.50
N ARG A 4 6.68 -25.49 4.41
CA ARG A 4 8.04 -24.93 4.46
C ARG A 4 7.96 -23.44 4.14
N SER A 5 8.86 -22.64 4.72
CA SER A 5 8.98 -21.24 4.33
C SER A 5 9.47 -21.15 2.87
N GLY A 6 9.03 -20.11 2.15
CA GLY A 6 9.53 -19.84 0.81
C GLY A 6 11.00 -19.39 0.76
N ALA A 7 11.55 -18.94 1.90
CA ALA A 7 12.91 -18.38 2.02
C ALA A 7 13.21 -17.23 1.03
N THR A 8 12.18 -16.45 0.69
CA THR A 8 12.22 -15.33 -0.26
C THR A 8 11.17 -14.28 0.13
N LEU A 9 11.13 -13.15 -0.59
CA LEU A 9 10.11 -12.13 -0.44
C LEU A 9 8.72 -12.66 -0.83
N LEU A 10 7.68 -12.10 -0.23
CA LEU A 10 6.31 -12.43 -0.62
C LEU A 10 6.03 -11.97 -2.05
N ALA A 11 5.53 -12.87 -2.89
CA ALA A 11 5.14 -12.56 -4.27
C ALA A 11 3.78 -11.83 -4.35
N GLY A 12 2.96 -11.95 -3.30
CA GLY A 12 1.63 -11.35 -3.23
C GLY A 12 1.06 -11.40 -1.82
N VAL A 13 0.03 -10.59 -1.55
CA VAL A 13 -0.67 -10.55 -0.25
C VAL A 13 -1.31 -11.91 0.10
N SER A 14 -1.69 -12.69 -0.91
CA SER A 14 -2.26 -14.03 -0.72
C SER A 14 -1.30 -14.99 -0.02
N GLU A 15 0.02 -14.77 -0.11
CA GLU A 15 1.03 -15.63 0.52
C GLU A 15 1.05 -15.50 2.06
N LEU A 16 0.40 -14.47 2.62
CA LEU A 16 0.18 -14.40 4.07
C LEU A 16 -0.51 -15.66 4.61
N ARG A 17 -1.31 -16.37 3.80
CA ARG A 17 -1.95 -17.65 4.19
C ARG A 17 -0.96 -18.75 4.60
N ALA A 18 0.29 -18.64 4.18
CA ALA A 18 1.35 -19.60 4.49
C ALA A 18 2.06 -19.28 5.82
N ILE A 19 1.75 -18.14 6.43
CA ILE A 19 2.33 -17.68 7.71
C ILE A 19 1.37 -18.00 8.85
N ALA A 20 1.89 -18.63 9.91
CA ALA A 20 1.10 -18.94 11.10
C ALA A 20 0.45 -17.67 11.70
N GLY A 21 -0.83 -17.75 12.03
CA GLY A 21 -1.61 -16.65 12.60
C GLY A 21 -2.42 -15.83 11.58
N TYR A 22 -2.13 -15.93 10.29
CA TYR A 22 -2.93 -15.27 9.24
C TYR A 22 -4.10 -16.16 8.80
N THR A 23 -5.25 -15.97 9.46
CA THR A 23 -6.50 -16.64 9.06
C THR A 23 -7.09 -15.99 7.80
N PRO A 24 -7.96 -16.68 7.05
CA PRO A 24 -8.65 -16.09 5.90
C PRO A 24 -9.39 -14.78 6.25
N GLN A 25 -9.97 -14.71 7.44
CA GLN A 25 -10.68 -13.53 7.94
C GLN A 25 -9.71 -12.36 8.18
N VAL A 26 -8.56 -12.61 8.80
CA VAL A 26 -7.52 -11.59 9.02
C VAL A 26 -6.95 -11.10 7.69
N ILE A 27 -6.67 -12.00 6.74
CA ILE A 27 -6.17 -11.64 5.42
C ILE A 27 -7.21 -10.78 4.67
N ALA A 28 -8.49 -11.13 4.74
CA ALA A 28 -9.55 -10.34 4.12
C ALA A 28 -9.64 -8.90 4.68
N GLN A 29 -9.41 -8.73 5.99
CA GLN A 29 -9.36 -7.41 6.63
C GLN A 29 -8.11 -6.62 6.26
N LEU A 30 -6.96 -7.28 6.12
CA LEU A 30 -5.69 -6.63 5.78
C LEU A 30 -5.56 -6.29 4.30
N ARG A 31 -6.15 -7.10 3.42
CA ARG A 31 -5.99 -7.02 1.95
C ARG A 31 -6.17 -5.60 1.38
N PRO A 32 -7.11 -4.76 1.85
CA PRO A 32 -7.25 -3.40 1.34
C PRO A 32 -6.11 -2.44 1.71
N HIS A 33 -5.30 -2.80 2.72
CA HIS A 33 -4.36 -1.91 3.40
C HIS A 33 -2.89 -2.31 3.24
N VAL A 34 -2.61 -3.50 2.69
CA VAL A 34 -1.26 -4.03 2.54
C VAL A 34 -0.96 -4.38 1.09
N CYS A 35 0.31 -4.35 0.73
CA CYS A 35 0.81 -4.79 -0.57
C CYS A 35 2.10 -5.60 -0.39
N ALA A 36 2.45 -6.39 -1.40
CA ALA A 36 3.72 -7.10 -1.48
C ALA A 36 4.53 -6.51 -2.64
N LEU A 37 5.62 -5.81 -2.31
CA LEU A 37 6.54 -5.23 -3.30
C LEU A 37 7.81 -6.09 -3.38
N PRO A 38 8.46 -6.19 -4.54
CA PRO A 38 9.63 -7.05 -4.76
C PRO A 38 10.93 -6.41 -4.20
N GLU A 39 10.85 -5.82 -3.01
CA GLU A 39 11.96 -5.14 -2.37
C GLU A 39 12.05 -5.53 -0.89
N ALA A 40 13.27 -5.86 -0.45
CA ALA A 40 13.56 -6.18 0.95
C ALA A 40 13.76 -4.93 1.83
N ARG A 41 13.99 -3.77 1.20
CA ARG A 41 14.13 -2.49 1.90
C ARG A 41 12.77 -1.95 2.27
N LEU A 42 12.76 -1.09 3.29
CA LEU A 42 11.60 -0.31 3.69
C LEU A 42 10.98 0.36 2.44
N SER A 43 9.66 0.27 2.31
CA SER A 43 8.93 0.93 1.24
C SER A 43 8.05 2.01 1.86
N PRO A 44 8.52 3.27 1.88
CA PRO A 44 7.77 4.38 2.44
C PRO A 44 6.37 4.49 1.81
N VAL A 45 5.41 4.98 2.58
CA VAL A 45 4.03 5.15 2.16
C VAL A 45 3.89 6.50 1.46
N ASN A 46 3.36 6.47 0.23
CA ASN A 46 2.98 7.68 -0.45
C ASN A 46 1.71 8.29 0.17
N ILE A 47 1.85 9.33 0.96
CA ILE A 47 0.70 9.98 1.62
C ILE A 47 -0.28 10.60 0.61
N ASN A 48 0.19 11.00 -0.58
CA ASN A 48 -0.65 11.61 -1.62
C ASN A 48 -1.65 10.62 -2.22
N THR A 49 -1.45 9.32 -2.06
CA THR A 49 -2.33 8.29 -2.62
C THR A 49 -3.34 7.73 -1.62
N LEU A 50 -3.20 8.03 -0.32
CA LEU A 50 -4.11 7.52 0.72
C LEU A 50 -5.53 8.06 0.50
N ARG A 51 -6.53 7.19 0.47
CA ARG A 51 -7.96 7.55 0.45
C ARG A 51 -8.51 7.54 1.87
N LEU A 52 -9.72 8.06 2.06
CA LEU A 52 -10.35 8.09 3.39
C LEU A 52 -10.48 6.69 4.01
N GLN A 53 -10.71 5.65 3.20
CA GLN A 53 -10.74 4.26 3.67
C GLN A 53 -9.37 3.75 4.14
N ASP A 54 -8.28 4.36 3.67
CA ASP A 54 -6.91 3.96 3.98
C ASP A 54 -6.41 4.61 5.28
N ALA A 55 -7.27 5.30 6.03
CA ALA A 55 -6.94 5.86 7.35
C ALA A 55 -6.27 4.87 8.32
N PRO A 56 -6.63 3.57 8.38
CA PRO A 56 -5.90 2.59 9.19
C PRO A 56 -4.41 2.49 8.85
N VAL A 57 -4.02 2.72 7.59
CA VAL A 57 -2.60 2.75 7.18
C VAL A 57 -1.87 3.91 7.87
N LEU A 58 -2.50 5.08 7.95
CA LEU A 58 -1.91 6.24 8.62
C LEU A 58 -1.86 6.08 10.14
N VAL A 59 -2.88 5.43 10.74
CA VAL A 59 -2.84 5.05 12.16
C VAL A 59 -1.67 4.10 12.43
N ALA A 60 -1.51 3.05 11.62
CA ALA A 60 -0.42 2.09 11.75
C ALA A 60 0.95 2.74 11.54
N LEU A 61 1.08 3.60 10.53
CA LEU A 61 2.30 4.35 10.22
C LEU A 61 2.74 5.26 11.38
N THR A 62 1.79 5.85 12.09
CA THR A 62 2.05 6.71 13.25
C THR A 62 2.10 5.95 14.57
N GLU A 63 2.14 4.61 14.53
CA GLU A 63 2.18 3.74 15.70
C GLU A 63 1.03 4.01 16.70
N GLY A 64 -0.12 4.45 16.19
CA GLY A 64 -1.30 4.80 16.99
C GLY A 64 -1.32 6.22 17.54
N ALA A 65 -0.30 7.05 17.29
CA ALA A 65 -0.30 8.45 17.73
C ALA A 65 -1.41 9.28 17.06
N LEU A 66 -1.83 8.90 15.86
CA LEU A 66 -3.09 9.36 15.27
C LEU A 66 -4.18 8.32 15.44
N GLU A 67 -5.28 8.72 16.08
CA GLU A 67 -6.52 7.95 16.10
C GLU A 67 -7.25 7.99 14.73
N LEU A 68 -8.07 6.98 14.45
CA LEU A 68 -8.79 6.85 13.17
C LEU A 68 -9.52 8.13 12.71
N PRO A 69 -10.29 8.84 13.56
CA PRO A 69 -10.95 10.09 13.15
C PRO A 69 -9.96 11.22 12.81
N ALA A 70 -8.81 11.29 13.49
CA ALA A 70 -7.76 12.26 13.18
C ALA A 70 -7.08 11.92 11.86
N ALA A 71 -6.71 10.65 11.65
CA ALA A 71 -6.13 10.17 10.40
C ALA A 71 -7.03 10.46 9.18
N ARG A 72 -8.35 10.21 9.30
CA ARG A 72 -9.32 10.56 8.24
C ARG A 72 -9.34 12.06 7.94
N ARG A 73 -9.30 12.91 8.96
CA ARG A 73 -9.26 14.37 8.79
C ARG A 73 -7.96 14.83 8.12
N VAL A 74 -6.82 14.26 8.49
CA VAL A 74 -5.53 14.55 7.83
C VAL A 74 -5.61 14.19 6.34
N ILE A 75 -6.14 13.01 6.00
CA ILE A 75 -6.30 12.59 4.59
C ILE A 75 -7.29 13.51 3.86
N ALA A 76 -8.41 13.88 4.48
CA ALA A 76 -9.41 14.77 3.90
C ALA A 76 -8.88 16.19 3.65
N ALA A 77 -7.90 16.65 4.45
CA ALA A 77 -7.26 17.95 4.30
C ALA A 77 -6.24 18.00 3.14
N ARG A 78 -6.04 16.90 2.39
CA ARG A 78 -5.15 16.87 1.23
C ARG A 78 -5.54 17.98 0.23
N PRO A 79 -4.62 18.87 -0.17
CA PRO A 79 -4.87 19.80 -1.27
C PRO A 79 -5.19 19.05 -2.58
N ALA A 80 -5.94 19.64 -3.50
CA ALA A 80 -6.31 18.98 -4.76
C ALA A 80 -5.10 18.43 -5.57
N GLY A 81 -3.96 19.12 -5.53
CA GLY A 81 -2.70 18.69 -6.14
C GLY A 81 -1.79 17.83 -5.27
N GLY A 82 -2.24 17.44 -4.06
CA GLY A 82 -1.43 16.77 -3.05
C GLY A 82 -0.55 17.71 -2.22
N TRP A 83 0.10 17.15 -1.19
CA TRP A 83 1.15 17.83 -0.44
C TRP A 83 2.41 17.94 -1.29
N ARG A 84 2.99 19.15 -1.30
CA ARG A 84 4.19 19.47 -2.09
C ARG A 84 5.48 18.99 -1.45
N ASP A 85 5.50 18.93 -0.14
CA ASP A 85 6.62 18.50 0.68
C ASP A 85 6.11 17.85 1.97
N VAL A 86 6.97 17.05 2.61
CA VAL A 86 6.64 16.34 3.86
C VAL A 86 6.42 17.34 5.00
N LYS A 87 7.10 18.48 5.00
CA LYS A 87 6.95 19.52 6.04
C LYS A 87 5.53 20.08 6.08
N THR A 88 4.91 20.32 4.94
CA THR A 88 3.53 20.81 4.80
C THR A 88 2.51 19.75 5.22
N PHE A 89 2.83 18.46 5.03
CA PHE A 89 2.04 17.39 5.61
C PHE A 89 2.17 17.37 7.14
N LEU A 90 3.38 17.44 7.68
CA LEU A 90 3.62 17.41 9.12
C LEU A 90 3.10 18.65 9.86
N SER A 91 2.83 19.76 9.17
CA SER A 91 2.23 20.96 9.77
C SER A 91 0.73 20.84 10.06
N GLN A 92 0.08 19.72 9.73
CA GLN A 92 -1.30 19.50 10.14
C GLN A 92 -1.39 19.44 11.67
N PRO A 93 -2.37 20.12 12.31
CA PRO A 93 -2.46 20.22 13.76
C PRO A 93 -2.39 18.87 14.50
N ALA A 94 -3.03 17.83 13.96
CA ALA A 94 -3.02 16.49 14.55
C ALA A 94 -1.63 15.83 14.52
N LEU A 95 -0.81 16.12 13.50
CA LEU A 95 0.54 15.56 13.35
C LEU A 95 1.56 16.30 14.22
N ILE A 96 1.39 17.62 14.40
CA ILE A 96 2.21 18.41 15.34
C ILE A 96 2.04 17.88 16.76
N GLN A 97 0.79 17.60 17.17
CA GLN A 97 0.47 17.08 18.50
C GLN A 97 0.95 15.65 18.74
N ALA A 98 1.10 14.86 17.66
CA ALA A 98 1.48 13.46 17.73
C ALA A 98 2.99 13.24 17.97
N GLU A 99 3.83 14.29 17.84
CA GLU A 99 5.28 14.24 18.08
C GLU A 99 5.97 13.00 17.46
N LEU A 100 5.74 12.77 16.16
CA LEU A 100 6.19 11.57 15.47
C LEU A 100 7.72 11.40 15.53
N SER A 101 8.15 10.16 15.77
CA SER A 101 9.56 9.79 15.80
C SER A 101 10.21 9.86 14.41
N ASN A 102 11.53 10.00 14.36
CA ASN A 102 12.27 9.98 13.09
C ASN A 102 12.05 8.69 12.28
N ALA A 103 11.89 7.55 12.95
CA ALA A 103 11.62 6.26 12.32
C ALA A 103 10.26 6.24 11.59
N VAL A 104 9.25 6.96 12.12
CA VAL A 104 7.96 7.16 11.43
C VAL A 104 8.15 8.09 10.23
N LEU A 105 8.93 9.16 10.38
CA LEU A 105 9.17 10.13 9.31
C LEU A 105 9.87 9.51 8.10
N GLU A 106 10.80 8.58 8.31
CA GLU A 106 11.49 7.84 7.24
C GLU A 106 10.56 6.93 6.42
N GLN A 107 9.38 6.61 6.95
CA GLN A 107 8.37 5.79 6.29
C GLN A 107 7.35 6.61 5.49
N ILE A 108 7.54 7.93 5.35
CA ILE A 108 6.65 8.83 4.59
C ILE A 108 7.33 9.27 3.29
N GLU A 109 6.63 9.11 2.17
CA GLU A 109 7.02 9.69 0.88
C GLU A 109 5.84 10.39 0.18
N LEU A 110 6.14 11.12 -0.89
CA LEU A 110 5.14 11.88 -1.68
C LEU A 110 4.89 11.29 -3.06
N ARG A 111 5.73 10.34 -3.47
CA ARG A 111 5.77 9.76 -4.81
C ARG A 111 6.04 8.28 -4.68
N THR A 112 5.37 7.48 -5.49
CA THR A 112 5.64 6.05 -5.60
C THR A 112 6.42 5.78 -6.88
N ARG A 113 7.18 4.69 -6.88
CA ARG A 113 7.77 4.08 -8.09
C ARG A 113 6.99 2.86 -8.57
N TYR A 114 6.04 2.38 -7.79
CA TYR A 114 5.24 1.20 -8.09
C TYR A 114 3.79 1.57 -8.35
N PHE A 115 3.22 0.91 -9.35
CA PHE A 115 1.84 1.09 -9.77
C PHE A 115 1.19 -0.27 -9.99
N SER A 116 -0.02 -0.44 -9.48
CA SER A 116 -0.84 -1.62 -9.78
C SER A 116 -1.68 -1.33 -11.02
N LEU A 117 -1.67 -2.26 -11.98
CA LEU A 117 -2.53 -2.26 -13.16
C LEU A 117 -3.52 -3.42 -13.02
N TYR A 118 -4.80 -3.11 -13.02
CA TYR A 118 -5.90 -4.06 -13.15
C TYR A 118 -6.48 -3.92 -14.56
N SER A 119 -6.57 -5.01 -15.30
CA SER A 119 -7.17 -5.04 -16.64
C SER A 119 -8.09 -6.24 -16.76
N GLN A 120 -9.30 -5.99 -17.25
CA GLN A 120 -10.29 -7.02 -17.55
C GLN A 120 -10.54 -7.01 -19.06
N VAL A 121 -10.53 -8.19 -19.67
CA VAL A 121 -10.76 -8.40 -21.10
C VAL A 121 -11.91 -9.37 -21.27
N ASP A 122 -12.95 -8.90 -21.96
CA ASP A 122 -14.12 -9.71 -22.32
C ASP A 122 -14.08 -10.02 -23.82
N HIS A 123 -14.04 -11.31 -24.17
CA HIS A 123 -14.03 -11.75 -25.57
C HIS A 123 -14.79 -13.06 -25.76
N ALA A 124 -15.78 -13.06 -26.66
CA ALA A 124 -16.58 -14.24 -27.01
C ALA A 124 -17.18 -14.99 -25.80
N GLY A 125 -17.58 -14.25 -24.76
CA GLY A 125 -18.14 -14.82 -23.53
C GLY A 125 -17.10 -15.33 -22.52
N ALA A 126 -15.81 -15.24 -22.83
CA ALA A 126 -14.73 -15.47 -21.87
C ALA A 126 -14.28 -14.14 -21.26
N GLN A 127 -14.05 -14.15 -19.95
CA GLN A 127 -13.51 -13.04 -19.19
C GLN A 127 -12.14 -13.43 -18.64
N VAL A 128 -11.16 -12.55 -18.83
CA VAL A 128 -9.81 -12.71 -18.30
C VAL A 128 -9.40 -11.44 -17.57
N VAL A 129 -8.91 -11.60 -16.36
CA VAL A 129 -8.41 -10.53 -15.50
C VAL A 129 -6.89 -10.64 -15.38
N LEU A 130 -6.22 -9.51 -15.55
CA LEU A 130 -4.79 -9.30 -15.37
C LEU A 130 -4.55 -8.35 -14.21
N ASP A 131 -3.87 -8.84 -13.18
CA ASP A 131 -3.24 -8.03 -12.16
C ASP A 131 -1.74 -7.90 -12.46
N ALA A 132 -1.25 -6.69 -12.65
CA ALA A 132 0.15 -6.43 -12.97
C ALA A 132 0.76 -5.38 -12.03
N LEU A 133 2.00 -5.63 -11.61
CA LEU A 133 2.81 -4.65 -10.90
C LEU A 133 3.77 -4.01 -11.90
N LEU A 134 3.69 -2.69 -12.01
CA LEU A 134 4.56 -1.86 -12.85
C LEU A 134 5.54 -1.10 -11.96
N GLN A 135 6.77 -0.91 -12.44
CA GLN A 135 7.73 0.01 -11.84
C GLN A 135 8.07 1.12 -12.84
N GLN A 136 8.07 2.35 -12.37
CA GLN A 136 8.55 3.51 -13.10
C GLN A 136 9.92 3.96 -12.55
N ASP A 137 10.89 4.16 -13.44
CA ASP A 137 12.19 4.74 -13.06
C ASP A 137 12.16 6.28 -13.04
N PRO A 138 13.19 6.96 -12.49
CA PRO A 138 13.23 8.42 -12.45
C PRO A 138 13.23 9.10 -13.83
N ALA A 139 13.62 8.39 -14.90
CA ALA A 139 13.55 8.88 -16.27
C ALA A 139 12.15 8.70 -16.90
N GLY A 140 11.20 8.15 -16.16
CA GLY A 140 9.83 7.92 -16.57
C GLY A 140 9.59 6.60 -17.31
N ARG A 141 10.61 5.75 -17.48
CA ARG A 141 10.46 4.46 -18.15
C ARG A 141 9.69 3.49 -17.27
N VAL A 142 8.69 2.84 -17.85
CA VAL A 142 7.83 1.87 -17.16
C VAL A 142 8.23 0.45 -17.56
N ARG A 143 8.36 -0.43 -16.57
CA ARG A 143 8.61 -1.86 -16.77
C ARG A 143 7.59 -2.72 -16.02
N LEU A 144 7.24 -3.86 -16.61
CA LEU A 144 6.49 -4.90 -15.92
C LEU A 144 7.41 -5.60 -14.91
N VAL A 145 6.94 -5.75 -13.68
CA VAL A 145 7.66 -6.40 -12.58
C VAL A 145 7.10 -7.79 -12.32
N ALA A 146 5.79 -7.88 -12.17
CA ALA A 146 5.06 -9.10 -11.91
C ALA A 146 3.69 -9.03 -12.61
N ARG A 147 3.14 -10.19 -12.96
CA ARG A 147 1.76 -10.30 -13.43
C ARG A 147 1.13 -11.60 -12.97
N GLN A 148 -0.18 -11.54 -12.74
CA GLN A 148 -1.00 -12.69 -12.46
C GLN A 148 -2.25 -12.63 -13.33
N TRP A 149 -2.62 -13.78 -13.88
CA TRP A 149 -3.87 -13.94 -14.62
C TRP A 149 -4.86 -14.68 -13.74
N SER A 150 -6.12 -14.25 -13.79
CA SER A 150 -7.26 -14.97 -13.23
C SER A 150 -8.39 -14.98 -14.24
N SER A 151 -9.19 -16.04 -14.22
CA SER A 151 -10.51 -16.07 -14.84
C SER A 151 -11.53 -15.80 -13.73
N ASP A 152 -12.61 -15.10 -14.03
CA ASP A 152 -13.79 -15.19 -13.16
C ASP A 152 -14.30 -16.64 -13.22
N GLU A 153 -14.50 -17.26 -12.06
CA GLU A 153 -15.25 -18.51 -11.90
C GLU A 153 -16.76 -18.24 -11.94
#